data_AF-A0A3D2E2C8-F1
#
_entry.id   AF-A0A3D2E2C8-F1
#
_cell.length_a   1.000
_cell.length_b   1.000
_cell.length_c   1.000
_cell.angle_alpha   90.00
_cell.angle_beta   90.00
_cell.angle_gamma   90.00
#
_symmetry.space_group_name_H-M   'P 1'
#
loop_
_entity.id
_entity.type
_entity.pdbx_description
1 polymer ?
#
loop_
_entity_poly.entity_id
_entity_poly.type
_entity_poly.pdbx_seq_one_letter_code
_entity_poly.pdbx_strand_id
1 'polypeptide(L)'
;DLFLRANMRLVLSCVGRFSKSSESADDLFQVGMVGLLKALDNFDVNLDVRFSTYAVPMIIGEMRRAIRDRTTIKVSRSMRDTAYKALKAREDLSKLNANDPTMTEIAEEIGVPL
;
A
#
# COMPACT_ATOMS: atom_id res chain seq x y z
N ASP A 1 -27.19 -4.74 -7.83
CA ASP A 1 -27.18 -3.27 -7.83
C ASP A 1 -27.38 -2.67 -6.42
N LEU A 2 -28.53 -2.90 -5.77
CA LEU A 2 -28.86 -2.30 -4.47
C LEU A 2 -27.85 -2.58 -3.34
N PHE A 3 -27.37 -3.83 -3.23
CA PHE A 3 -26.39 -4.22 -2.21
C PHE A 3 -25.04 -3.50 -2.38
N LEU A 4 -24.56 -3.36 -3.61
CA LEU A 4 -23.34 -2.62 -3.92
C LEU A 4 -23.49 -1.15 -3.52
N ARG A 5 -24.62 -0.52 -3.88
CA ARG A 5 -24.89 0.87 -3.53
C ARG A 5 -24.93 1.09 -2.02
N ALA A 6 -25.57 0.18 -1.28
CA ALA A 6 -25.63 0.24 0.18
C ALA A 6 -24.25 0.15 0.84
N ASN A 7 -23.30 -0.56 0.22
CA ASN A 7 -21.96 -0.77 0.75
C ASN A 7 -20.89 0.18 0.16
N MET A 8 -21.25 1.14 -0.70
CA MET A 8 -20.27 2.11 -1.23
C MET A 8 -19.61 2.94 -0.12
N ARG A 9 -20.35 3.28 0.94
CA ARG A 9 -19.80 4.01 2.10
C ARG A 9 -18.73 3.22 2.83
N LEU A 10 -18.79 1.89 2.80
CA LEU A 10 -17.74 1.02 3.35
C LEU A 10 -16.43 1.21 2.57
N VAL A 11 -16.52 1.20 1.23
CA VAL A 11 -15.35 1.43 0.36
C VAL A 11 -14.79 2.83 0.60
N LEU A 12 -15.64 3.86 0.65
CA LEU A 12 -15.21 5.23 0.93
C LEU A 12 -14.49 5.36 2.28
N SER A 13 -14.98 4.67 3.32
CA SER A 13 -14.30 4.63 4.63
C SER A 13 -12.91 3.98 4.57
N CYS A 14 -12.70 3.03 3.65
CA CYS A 14 -11.41 2.38 3.44
C CYS A 14 -10.44 3.30 2.67
N VAL A 15 -10.93 4.07 1.70
CA VAL A 15 -10.12 5.05 0.93
C VAL A 15 -9.46 6.06 1.88
N GLY A 16 -10.17 6.53 2.90
CA GLY A 16 -9.63 7.50 3.88
C GLY A 16 -8.36 7.03 4.60
N ARG A 17 -8.09 5.72 4.65
CA ARG A 17 -6.86 5.15 5.24
C ARG A 17 -5.63 5.37 4.36
N PHE A 18 -5.81 5.75 3.10
CA PHE A 18 -4.77 5.99 2.11
C PHE A 18 -4.61 7.48 1.77
N SER A 19 -5.06 8.39 2.63
CA SER A 19 -4.95 9.84 2.43
C SER A 19 -3.51 10.36 2.20
N LYS A 20 -2.50 9.59 2.62
CA LYS A 20 -1.07 9.88 2.40
C LYS A 20 -0.50 9.27 1.11
N SER A 21 -1.31 8.54 0.34
CA SER A 21 -0.91 8.00 -0.95
C SER A 21 -0.83 9.12 -1.98
N SER A 22 0.06 8.97 -2.97
CA SER A 22 0.11 9.84 -4.15
C SER A 22 -0.97 9.52 -5.19
N GLU A 23 -1.72 8.42 -5.01
CA GLU A 23 -2.80 8.02 -5.90
C GLU A 23 -4.08 8.83 -5.68
N SER A 24 -4.85 9.03 -6.76
CA SER A 24 -6.15 9.69 -6.70
C SER A 24 -7.14 8.92 -5.82
N ALA A 25 -7.86 9.63 -4.94
CA ALA A 25 -8.88 9.04 -4.08
C ALA A 25 -10.00 8.37 -4.89
N ASP A 26 -10.36 8.95 -6.05
CA ASP A 26 -11.38 8.39 -6.95
C ASP A 26 -10.90 7.09 -7.60
N ASP A 27 -9.62 7.01 -7.95
CA ASP A 27 -9.03 5.80 -8.51
C ASP A 27 -8.94 4.68 -7.46
N LEU A 28 -8.52 5.02 -6.24
CA LEU A 28 -8.52 4.09 -5.11
C LEU A 28 -9.94 3.62 -4.80
N PHE A 29 -10.93 4.50 -4.88
CA PHE A 29 -12.33 4.14 -4.74
C PHE A 29 -12.76 3.13 -5.81
N GLN A 30 -12.46 3.37 -7.09
CA GLN A 30 -12.79 2.44 -8.17
C GLN A 30 -12.15 1.06 -7.97
N VAL A 31 -10.86 1.02 -7.64
CA VAL A 31 -10.17 -0.25 -7.32
C VAL A 31 -10.78 -0.91 -6.09
N GLY A 32 -11.15 -0.12 -5.08
CA GLY A 32 -11.86 -0.59 -3.89
C GLY A 32 -13.21 -1.22 -4.22
N MET A 33 -13.95 -0.67 -5.18
CA MET A 33 -15.20 -1.24 -5.67
C MET A 33 -14.99 -2.60 -6.33
N VAL A 34 -13.88 -2.81 -7.03
CA VAL A 34 -13.50 -4.15 -7.55
C VAL A 34 -13.28 -5.14 -6.40
N GLY A 35 -12.62 -4.71 -5.32
CA GLY A 35 -12.47 -5.54 -4.11
C GLY A 35 -13.79 -5.87 -3.44
N LEU A 36 -14.73 -4.94 -3.41
CA LEU A 36 -16.08 -5.17 -2.90
C LEU A 36 -16.87 -6.18 -3.76
N LEU A 37 -16.75 -6.09 -5.09
CA LEU A 37 -17.37 -7.05 -6.02
C LEU A 37 -16.83 -8.46 -5.82
N LYS A 38 -15.50 -8.62 -5.77
CA LYS A 38 -14.87 -9.91 -5.48
C LYS A 38 -15.31 -10.47 -4.12
N ALA A 39 -15.48 -9.60 -3.12
CA ALA A 39 -15.95 -10.03 -1.81
C ALA A 39 -17.39 -10.53 -1.87
N LEU A 40 -18.26 -9.85 -2.63
CA LEU A 40 -19.63 -10.27 -2.86
C LEU A 40 -19.70 -11.64 -3.56
N ASP A 41 -18.87 -11.85 -4.59
CA ASP A 41 -18.88 -13.09 -5.39
C ASP A 41 -18.38 -14.31 -4.60
N ASN A 42 -17.56 -14.11 -3.57
CA ASN A 42 -16.86 -15.18 -2.84
C ASN A 42 -17.27 -15.29 -1.37
N PHE A 43 -18.25 -14.50 -0.92
CA PHE A 43 -18.69 -14.55 0.48
C PHE A 43 -19.62 -15.74 0.71
N ASP A 44 -19.26 -16.61 1.65
CA ASP A 44 -20.11 -17.71 2.09
C ASP A 44 -21.03 -17.25 3.23
N VAL A 45 -22.34 -17.26 2.95
CA VAL A 45 -23.38 -16.87 3.92
C VAL A 45 -23.57 -17.89 5.04
N ASN A 46 -23.01 -19.10 4.93
CA ASN A 46 -23.04 -20.10 5.99
C ASN A 46 -22.01 -19.82 7.09
N LEU A 47 -21.06 -18.92 6.83
CA LEU A 47 -20.13 -18.45 7.85
C LEU A 47 -20.84 -17.46 8.78
N ASP A 48 -20.76 -17.70 10.09
CA ASP A 48 -21.37 -16.83 11.12
C ASP A 48 -20.56 -15.54 11.36
N VAL A 49 -20.28 -14.82 10.27
CA VAL A 49 -19.53 -13.57 10.28
C VAL A 49 -20.26 -12.51 9.45
N ARG A 50 -20.07 -11.24 9.83
CA ARG A 50 -20.61 -10.11 9.06
C ARG A 50 -19.87 -10.00 7.73
N PHE A 51 -20.58 -9.72 6.64
CA PHE A 51 -19.99 -9.48 5.31
C PHE A 51 -18.85 -8.46 5.33
N SER A 52 -19.00 -7.37 6.10
CA SER A 52 -17.96 -6.33 6.24
C SER A 52 -16.64 -6.87 6.78
N THR A 53 -16.68 -7.89 7.64
CA THR A 53 -15.49 -8.55 8.20
C THR A 53 -14.68 -9.21 7.08
N TYR A 54 -15.34 -9.79 6.08
CA TYR A 54 -14.71 -10.40 4.92
C TYR A 54 -14.31 -9.37 3.85
N ALA A 55 -15.19 -8.40 3.58
CA ALA A 55 -15.00 -7.44 2.49
C ALA A 55 -13.87 -6.42 2.76
N VAL A 56 -13.71 -5.95 3.99
CA VAL A 56 -12.72 -4.89 4.31
C VAL A 56 -11.28 -5.30 3.98
N PRO A 57 -10.78 -6.49 4.40
CA PRO A 57 -9.45 -6.95 4.00
C PRO A 57 -9.26 -7.02 2.48
N MET A 58 -10.29 -7.45 1.75
CA MET A 58 -10.23 -7.58 0.29
C MET A 58 -10.16 -6.21 -0.41
N ILE A 59 -11.01 -5.27 0.00
CA ILE A 59 -11.03 -3.88 -0.49
C ILE A 59 -9.65 -3.22 -0.27
N ILE A 60 -9.11 -3.30 0.95
CA ILE A 60 -7.81 -2.74 1.30
C ILE A 60 -6.69 -3.42 0.50
N GLY A 61 -6.78 -4.74 0.27
CA GLY A 61 -5.81 -5.50 -0.51
C GLY A 61 -5.72 -5.03 -1.95
N GLU A 62 -6.86 -4.81 -2.61
CA GLU A 62 -6.90 -4.30 -3.99
C GLU A 62 -6.32 -2.88 -4.08
N MET A 63 -6.68 -1.98 -3.17
CA MET A 63 -6.11 -0.62 -3.13
C MET A 63 -4.58 -0.64 -2.95
N ARG A 64 -4.07 -1.45 -2.01
CA ARG A 64 -2.61 -1.62 -1.81
C ARG A 64 -1.91 -2.17 -3.04
N ARG A 65 -2.53 -3.13 -3.72
CA ARG A 65 -2.01 -3.69 -4.98
C ARG A 65 -1.94 -2.60 -6.05
N ALA A 66 -3.00 -1.82 -6.24
CA ALA A 66 -3.01 -0.75 -7.24
C ALA A 66 -1.94 0.32 -6.98
N ILE A 67 -1.77 0.79 -5.73
CA ILE A 67 -0.73 1.77 -5.38
C ILE A 67 0.66 1.24 -5.74
N ARG A 68 0.93 -0.04 -5.47
CA ARG A 68 2.23 -0.65 -5.78
C ARG A 68 2.44 -0.81 -7.29
N ASP A 69 1.40 -1.17 -8.01
CA ASP A 69 1.51 -1.53 -9.43
C ASP A 69 1.56 -0.27 -10.34
N ARG A 70 1.11 0.89 -9.84
CA ARG A 70 1.04 2.18 -10.56
C ARG A 70 2.26 3.10 -10.40
N THR A 71 3.30 2.73 -9.66
CA THR A 71 4.54 3.51 -9.64
C THR A 71 5.11 3.65 -11.07
N THR A 72 5.09 4.88 -11.60
CA THR A 72 5.38 5.27 -13.00
C THR A 72 6.69 4.73 -13.57
N ILE A 73 7.66 4.46 -12.69
CA ILE A 73 8.92 3.80 -13.04
C ILE A 73 8.88 2.40 -12.44
N LYS A 74 8.77 1.37 -13.29
CA LYS A 74 8.92 -0.02 -12.87
C LYS A 74 10.37 -0.30 -12.50
N VAL A 75 10.72 -0.05 -11.24
CA VAL A 75 12.00 -0.46 -10.67
C VAL A 75 11.94 -1.92 -10.22
N SER A 76 13.04 -2.65 -10.39
CA SER A 76 13.16 -4.03 -9.94
C SER A 76 12.96 -4.13 -8.42
N ARG A 77 12.53 -5.31 -7.93
CA ARG A 77 12.37 -5.52 -6.49
C ARG A 77 13.68 -5.27 -5.73
N SER A 78 14.79 -5.77 -6.28
CA SER A 78 16.14 -5.55 -5.73
C SER A 78 16.48 -4.07 -5.59
N MET A 79 16.14 -3.24 -6.59
CA MET A 79 16.40 -1.80 -6.54
C MET A 79 15.59 -1.11 -5.44
N ARG A 80 14.33 -1.52 -5.25
CA ARG A 80 13.48 -1.03 -4.17
C ARG A 80 14.03 -1.43 -2.79
N ASP A 81 14.48 -2.67 -2.64
CA ASP A 81 15.06 -3.15 -1.40
C ASP A 81 16.36 -2.41 -1.06
N THR A 82 17.21 -2.15 -2.07
CA THR A 82 18.43 -1.32 -1.90
C THR A 82 18.08 0.11 -1.51
N ALA A 83 17.10 0.75 -2.15
CA ALA A 83 16.68 2.11 -1.80
C ALA A 83 16.14 2.19 -0.36
N TYR A 84 15.39 1.18 0.08
CA TYR A 84 14.88 1.13 1.45
C TYR A 84 16.00 0.97 2.48
N LYS A 85 17.00 0.10 2.19
CA LYS A 85 18.20 -0.03 3.02
C LYS A 85 18.99 1.27 3.09
N ALA A 86 19.17 1.96 1.97
CA ALA A 86 19.88 3.24 1.92
C ALA A 86 19.17 4.33 2.73
N LEU A 87 17.83 4.43 2.64
CA LEU A 87 17.05 5.37 3.43
C LEU A 87 17.18 5.09 4.94
N LYS A 88 17.17 3.82 5.33
CA LYS A 88 17.34 3.42 6.72
C LYS A 88 18.75 3.70 7.24
N ALA A 89 19.78 3.32 6.48
CA ALA A 89 21.18 3.59 6.81
C ALA A 89 21.45 5.09 6.97
N ARG A 90 20.89 5.93 6.09
CA ARG A 90 20.96 7.39 6.23
C ARG A 90 20.35 7.87 7.56
N GLU A 91 19.19 7.35 7.94
CA GLU A 91 18.53 7.73 9.19
C GLU A 91 19.34 7.29 10.42
N ASP A 92 19.90 6.09 10.39
CA ASP A 92 20.70 5.53 11.50
C ASP A 92 22.04 6.25 11.65
N LEU A 93 22.75 6.52 10.55
CA LEU A 93 24.01 7.28 10.55
C LEU A 93 23.81 8.75 10.95
N SER A 94 22.72 9.37 10.51
CA SER A 94 22.39 10.75 10.88
C SER A 94 22.17 10.90 12.39
N LYS A 95 21.53 9.90 13.03
CA LYS A 95 21.37 9.86 14.49
C LYS A 95 22.70 9.69 15.23
N LEU A 96 23.64 8.94 14.67
CA LEU A 96 24.92 8.65 15.31
C LEU A 96 25.89 9.85 15.22
N ASN A 97 25.98 10.46 14.04
CA ASN A 97 27.02 11.45 13.74
C ASN A 97 26.54 12.91 13.83
N ALA A 98 25.26 13.14 14.19
CA ALA A 98 24.61 14.45 14.26
C ALA A 98 24.76 15.33 12.99
N ASN A 99 25.10 14.70 11.86
CA ASN A 99 25.36 15.29 10.56
C ASN A 99 24.67 14.46 9.47
N ASP A 100 24.50 15.03 8.28
CA ASP A 100 23.90 14.32 7.15
C ASP A 100 24.97 13.41 6.51
N PRO A 101 24.78 12.08 6.49
CA PRO A 101 25.79 11.15 5.99
C PRO A 101 25.96 11.25 4.47
N THR A 102 27.19 11.08 4.02
CA THR A 102 27.57 11.09 2.61
C THR A 102 27.08 9.84 1.88
N MET A 103 26.99 9.91 0.55
CA MET A 103 26.65 8.74 -0.27
C MET A 103 27.63 7.58 -0.05
N THR A 104 28.90 7.86 0.22
CA THR A 104 29.94 6.85 0.46
C THR A 104 29.72 6.09 1.74
N GLU A 105 29.43 6.79 2.84
CA GLU A 105 29.14 6.15 4.12
C GLU A 105 27.88 5.30 4.06
N ILE A 106 26.84 5.76 3.35
CA ILE A 106 25.61 4.99 3.16
C ILE A 106 25.89 3.73 2.33
N ALA A 107 26.70 3.83 1.27
CA ALA A 107 27.04 2.71 0.39
C ALA A 107 27.86 1.64 1.12
N GLU A 108 28.84 2.05 1.94
CA GLU A 108 29.62 1.17 2.80
C GLU A 108 28.74 0.44 3.83
N GLU A 109 27.84 1.16 4.50
CA GLU A 109 26.94 0.60 5.52
C GLU A 109 26.01 -0.48 4.95
N ILE A 110 25.49 -0.27 3.74
CA ILE A 110 24.57 -1.22 3.10
C ILE A 110 25.28 -2.25 2.21
N GLY A 111 26.61 -2.19 2.12
CA GLY A 111 27.46 -3.13 1.38
C GLY A 111 27.24 -3.09 -0.14
N VAL A 112 27.00 -1.91 -0.71
CA VAL A 112 26.85 -1.74 -2.16
C VAL A 112 27.94 -0.83 -2.73
N PRO A 113 28.39 -1.08 -3.98
CA PRO A 113 29.25 -0.13 -4.66
C PRO A 113 28.48 1.14 -5.02
N LEU A 114 29.22 2.25 -5.05
CA LEU A 114 28.74 3.58 -5.43
C LEU A 114 28.69 3.77 -6.95
#